data_AF-A0A7C1A3I4-F1
#
_entry.id   AF-A0A7C1A3I4-F1
#
_cell.length_a   1.000
_cell.length_b   1.000
_cell.length_c   1.000
_cell.angle_alpha   90.00
_cell.angle_beta   90.00
_cell.angle_gamma   90.00
#
_symmetry.space_group_name_H-M   'P 1'
#
loop_
_entity.id
_entity.type
_entity.pdbx_description
1 polymer ?
#
loop_
_entity_poly.entity_id
_entity_poly.type
_entity_poly.pdbx_seq_one_letter_code
_entity_poly.pdbx_strand_id
1 'polypeptide(L)' 'MDMGYVRKLKCLLCRTEYDSNEAKYNCPKCGDEGVLEIVYDYSKIKKDFNQESLKKNKEFSMWRYLPLLPVDDPT' A
#
# COMPACT_ATOMS: atom_id res chain seq x y z
N MET A 1 -5.10 -9.45 -7.48
CA MET A 1 -5.32 -8.00 -7.41
C MET A 1 -4.01 -7.41 -6.95
N ASP A 2 -3.29 -6.81 -7.89
CA ASP A 2 -1.91 -6.35 -7.68
C ASP A 2 -1.97 -4.91 -7.17
N MET A 3 -1.90 -4.74 -5.85
CA MET A 3 -2.02 -3.45 -5.16
C MET A 3 -0.70 -2.66 -5.29
N GLY A 4 -0.25 -2.43 -6.53
CA GLY A 4 0.92 -1.61 -6.89
C GLY A 4 2.24 -2.05 -6.23
N TYR A 5 2.66 -1.29 -5.21
CA TYR A 5 3.92 -1.51 -4.48
C TYR A 5 3.74 -2.21 -3.13
N VAL A 6 2.53 -2.67 -2.80
CA VAL A 6 2.27 -3.38 -1.55
C VAL A 6 2.93 -4.75 -1.56
N ARG A 7 3.75 -5.04 -0.55
CA ARG A 7 4.37 -6.36 -0.36
C ARG A 7 3.53 -7.27 0.54
N LYS A 8 2.94 -6.71 1.60
CA LYS A 8 2.19 -7.46 2.64
C LYS A 8 1.45 -6.52 3.56
N LEU A 9 0.52 -7.09 4.31
CA LEU A 9 -0.08 -6.49 5.49
C LEU A 9 0.64 -7.02 6.73
N LYS A 10 0.84 -6.19 7.75
CA LYS A 10 1.49 -6.59 9.00
C LYS A 10 0.66 -6.15 10.20
N CYS A 11 0.40 -7.08 11.11
CA CYS A 11 -0.26 -6.74 12.36
C CYS A 11 0.67 -5.93 13.27
N LEU A 12 0.18 -4.79 13.78
CA LEU A 12 0.93 -3.98 14.74
C LEU A 12 1.06 -4.64 16.12
N LEU A 13 0.14 -5.53 16.48
CA LEU A 13 0.15 -6.24 17.76
C LEU A 13 0.99 -7.52 17.72
N CYS A 14 0.61 -8.49 16.88
CA CYS A 14 1.25 -9.82 16.87
C CYS A 14 2.35 -9.98 15.81
N ARG A 15 2.60 -8.96 14.97
CA ARG A 15 3.60 -8.97 13.89
C ARG A 15 3.41 -10.04 12.82
N THR A 16 2.31 -10.79 12.84
CA THR A 16 1.96 -11.70 11.74
C THR A 16 1.82 -10.91 10.46
N GLU A 17 2.35 -11.48 9.38
CA GLU A 17 2.31 -10.93 8.04
C GLU A 17 1.29 -11.71 7.22
N TYR A 18 0.58 -11.00 6.34
CA TYR A 18 -0.44 -11.53 5.46
C TYR A 18 -0.21 -11.00 4.06
N ASP A 19 -0.52 -11.80 3.04
CA ASP A 19 -0.68 -11.29 1.69
C ASP A 19 -1.85 -10.29 1.65
N SER A 20 -1.82 -9.37 0.69
CA SER A 20 -2.78 -8.26 0.63
C SER A 20 -4.24 -8.69 0.46
N ASN A 21 -4.48 -9.92 0.00
CA ASN A 21 -5.80 -10.52 -0.16
C ASN A 21 -6.23 -11.44 1.00
N GLU A 22 -5.36 -11.73 1.97
CA GLU A 22 -5.64 -12.65 3.07
C GLU A 22 -6.36 -11.99 4.24
N ALA A 23 -6.26 -10.67 4.40
CA ALA A 23 -6.92 -9.92 5.46
C ALA A 23 -7.50 -8.60 4.94
N LYS A 24 -8.72 -8.27 5.37
CA LYS A 24 -9.49 -7.14 4.82
C LYS A 24 -9.43 -5.88 5.67
N TYR A 25 -9.70 -6.00 6.97
CA TYR A 25 -9.83 -4.84 7.87
C TYR A 25 -9.00 -4.97 9.15
N ASN A 26 -8.95 -6.17 9.73
CA ASN A 26 -8.22 -6.44 10.96
C ASN A 26 -7.45 -7.77 10.86
N CYS A 27 -6.52 -7.95 11.78
CA CYS A 27 -5.75 -9.18 11.92
C CYS A 27 -6.65 -10.32 12.41
N PRO A 28 -6.81 -11.42 11.65
CA PRO A 28 -7.68 -12.55 12.04
C PRO A 28 -7.32 -13.18 13.38
N LYS A 29 -6.06 -13.06 13.82
CA LYS A 29 -5.57 -13.59 15.11
C LYS A 29 -5.83 -12.68 16.31
N CYS A 30 -6.00 -11.38 16.08
CA CYS A 30 -6.11 -10.39 17.17
C CYS A 30 -7.51 -9.76 17.25
N GLY A 31 -8.41 -10.05 16.31
CA GLY A 31 -9.73 -9.45 16.26
C GLY A 31 -9.68 -7.95 16.00
N ASP A 32 -10.65 -7.21 16.56
CA ASP A 32 -10.88 -5.79 16.27
C ASP A 32 -9.74 -4.85 16.67
N GLU A 33 -8.93 -5.22 17.66
CA GLU A 33 -7.75 -4.45 18.07
C GLU A 33 -6.55 -4.66 17.12
N GLY A 34 -6.63 -5.66 16.25
CA GLY A 34 -5.57 -6.10 15.36
C GLY A 34 -5.36 -5.20 14.15
N VAL A 35 -4.98 -3.94 14.33
CA VAL A 35 -4.71 -3.00 13.23
C VAL A 35 -3.59 -3.53 12.33
N LEU A 36 -3.84 -3.51 11.02
CA LEU A 36 -2.89 -3.91 9.98
C LEU A 36 -2.24 -2.66 9.35
N GLU A 37 -0.92 -2.65 9.27
CA GLU A 37 -0.15 -1.69 8.47
C GLU A 37 0.16 -2.28 7.09
N ILE A 38 0.32 -1.42 6.10
CA ILE A 38 0.72 -1.80 4.75
C ILE A 38 2.24 -1.68 4.63
N VAL A 39 2.89 -2.77 4.23
CA VAL A 39 4.33 -2.80 4.00
C VAL A 39 4.61 -2.63 2.51
N TYR A 40 5.27 -1.54 2.13
CA TYR A 40 5.59 -1.22 0.74
C TYR A 40 6.97 -1.71 0.28
N ASP A 41 7.12 -1.90 -1.03
CA ASP A 41 8.41 -2.01 -1.70
C ASP A 41 9.01 -0.63 -1.97
N TYR A 42 9.63 -0.04 -0.95
CA TYR A 42 10.31 1.24 -1.09
C TYR A 42 11.46 1.22 -2.11
N SER A 43 12.07 0.07 -2.35
CA SER A 43 13.16 -0.05 -3.35
C SER A 43 12.63 0.12 -4.77
N LYS A 44 11.45 -0.45 -5.06
CA LYS A 44 10.76 -0.29 -6.34
C LYS A 44 10.16 1.11 -6.47
N ILE A 45 9.48 1.61 -5.42
CA ILE A 45 8.93 2.98 -5.39
C ILE A 45 10.00 4.02 -5.73
N LYS A 46 11.17 3.94 -5.12
CA LYS A 46 12.26 4.92 -5.34
C LYS A 46 12.73 4.98 -6.80
N LYS A 47 12.63 3.88 -7.54
CA LYS A 47 13.02 3.81 -8.96
C LYS A 47 11.95 4.45 -9.85
N ASP A 48 10.69 4.17 -9.57
CA ASP A 48 9.57 4.51 -10.46
C ASP A 48 8.94 5.88 -10.13
N PHE A 49 8.86 6.23 -8.85
CA PHE A 49 8.25 7.45 -8.35
C PHE A 49 9.28 8.31 -7.60
N ASN A 50 9.58 9.49 -8.15
CA ASN A 50 10.56 10.41 -7.62
C ASN A 50 10.16 11.87 -7.91
N GLN A 51 10.99 12.81 -7.46
CA GLN A 51 10.70 14.24 -7.62
C GLN A 51 10.54 14.65 -9.09
N GLU A 52 11.28 14.05 -10.02
CA GLU A 52 11.21 14.40 -11.44
C GLU A 52 9.92 13.86 -12.08
N SER A 53 9.55 12.61 -11.81
CA SER A 53 8.29 12.06 -12.32
C SER A 53 7.08 12.81 -11.76
N LEU A 54 7.12 13.18 -10.47
CA LEU A 54 6.07 13.97 -9.84
C LEU A 54 5.96 15.40 -10.40
N LYS A 55 7.09 16.07 -10.70
CA LYS A 55 7.13 17.40 -11.33
C LYS A 55 6.54 17.41 -12.74
N LYS A 56 6.70 16.31 -13.49
CA LYS A 56 6.16 16.15 -14.84
C LYS A 56 4.65 15.91 -14.84
N ASN A 57 4.11 15.31 -13.78
CA ASN A 57 2.67 15.06 -13.65
C ASN A 57 1.88 16.38 -13.50
N LYS A 58 0.87 16.57 -14.35
CA LYS A 58 -0.03 17.75 -14.38
C LYS A 58 -1.38 17.51 -13.71
N GLU A 59 -1.60 16.33 -13.16
CA GLU A 59 -2.74 16.07 -12.28
C GLU A 59 -2.51 16.77 -10.93
N PHE A 60 -3.48 17.59 -10.50
CA PHE A 60 -3.39 18.40 -9.28
C PHE A 60 -4.36 17.95 -8.17
N SER A 61 -5.02 16.82 -8.36
CA SER A 61 -5.75 16.10 -7.31
C SER A 61 -4.87 15.06 -6.60
N MET A 62 -5.46 14.33 -5.65
CA MET A 62 -4.79 13.22 -4.97
C MET A 62 -4.36 12.10 -5.93
N TRP A 63 -5.02 11.98 -7.09
CA TRP A 63 -4.76 10.93 -8.07
C TRP A 63 -3.37 10.99 -8.70
N ARG A 64 -2.66 12.12 -8.58
CA ARG A 64 -1.25 12.20 -8.97
C ARG A 64 -0.33 11.25 -8.17
N TYR A 65 -0.79 10.78 -7.01
CA TYR A 65 -0.10 9.82 -6.15
C TYR A 65 -0.65 8.40 -6.30
N LEU A 66 -1.57 8.16 -7.24
CA LEU A 66 -2.19 6.86 -7.47
C LEU A 66 -1.19 5.69 -7.51
N PRO A 67 0.00 5.79 -8.14
CA PRO A 67 0.97 4.70 -8.11
C PRO A 67 1.40 4.26 -6.71
N LEU A 68 1.32 5.16 -5.71
CA LEU A 68 1.67 4.88 -4.31
C LEU A 68 0.48 4.45 -3.46
N LEU A 69 -0.74 4.64 -3.95
CA LEU A 69 -1.93 4.31 -3.18
C LEU A 69 -2.16 2.80 -3.19
N PRO A 70 -2.54 2.19 -2.05
CA PRO A 70 -2.78 0.75 -1.96
C PRO A 70 -4.21 0.44 -2.41
N VAL A 71 -4.53 0.79 -3.65
CA VAL A 71 -5.84 0.60 -4.26
C VAL A 71 -5.67 -0.17 -5.56
N ASP A 72 -6.68 -0.96 -5.92
CA ASP A 72 -6.79 -1.46 -7.28
C ASP A 72 -7.09 -0.29 -8.23
N ASP A 73 -6.63 -0.41 -9.48
CA ASP A 73 -6.71 0.64 -10.50
C ASP A 73 -8.12 1.29 -10.54
N PRO A 74 -8.24 2.61 -10.27
CA PRO A 74 -9.50 3.31 -10.37
C PRO A 74 -9.84 3.49 -11.85
N THR A 75 -10.54 2.51 -12.41
CA THR A 75 -11.33 2.72 -13.64
C THR A 75 -12.22 3.95 -13.53
#